data_AF-A0A7M2C5B3-F1
#
_entry.id   AF-A0A7M2C5B3-F1
#
_cell.length_a   1.000
_cell.length_b   1.000
_cell.length_c   1.000
_cell.angle_alpha   90.00
_cell.angle_beta   90.00
_cell.angle_gamma   90.00
#
_symmetry.space_group_name_H-M   'P 1'
#
loop_
_entity.id
_entity.type
_entity.pdbx_description
1 polymer ?
#
loop_
_entity_poly.entity_id
_entity_poly.type
_entity_poly.pdbx_seq_one_letter_code
_entity_poly.pdbx_strand_id
1 'polypeptide(L)'
;MTDNREFEIVHDSEVPGTPERVWEAVTKGTAAWLFPNDDWESVNTVEEYPRHLVNRMEGPGGWFNQIETVMEPLEGGRAKLHYVHSGIFADNWDEQYDGASKHTEFYLHTLGQYLRYFDGQPVVFTDVQAPAASRTPDGFIKLKEALGVEGAAAGTSIDVDLDGVGRLSGEVDFSNENFLGIRTSDTMYRFFGRNAFGAPVGMTVHEFGGSGDSELTAKTWGAFLERVYSSN
;
A
#
# COMPACT_ATOMS: atom_id res chain seq x y z
N MET A 1 0.75 8.79 35.51
CA MET A 1 0.19 9.43 34.30
C MET A 1 0.30 8.39 33.23
N THR A 2 -0.83 7.84 32.77
CA THR A 2 -0.88 6.95 31.61
C THR A 2 -0.48 7.80 30.41
N ASP A 3 0.78 7.67 30.00
CA ASP A 3 1.32 8.21 28.77
C ASP A 3 0.52 7.53 27.65
N ASN A 4 -0.57 8.16 27.20
CA ASN A 4 -1.56 7.50 26.35
C ASN A 4 -0.99 7.39 24.93
N ARG A 5 -0.22 6.34 24.69
CA ARG A 5 0.42 6.01 23.41
C ARG A 5 -0.55 5.38 22.41
N GLU A 6 -1.82 5.30 22.78
CA GLU A 6 -2.89 4.83 21.90
C GLU A 6 -3.07 5.78 20.71
N PHE A 7 -3.37 5.22 19.55
CA PHE A 7 -3.77 5.98 18.38
C PHE A 7 -5.01 5.36 17.75
N GLU A 8 -5.72 6.19 16.99
CA GLU A 8 -6.85 5.78 16.17
C GLU A 8 -6.84 6.62 14.88
N ILE A 9 -6.83 5.94 13.74
CA ILE A 9 -6.95 6.53 12.40
C ILE A 9 -8.25 6.03 11.81
N VAL A 10 -9.18 6.95 11.55
CA VAL A 10 -10.50 6.64 10.97
C VAL A 10 -10.53 7.11 9.52
N HIS A 11 -10.98 6.23 8.63
CA HIS A 11 -11.18 6.54 7.23
C HIS A 11 -12.51 5.97 6.73
N ASP A 12 -13.40 6.86 6.29
CA ASP A 12 -14.66 6.52 5.64
C ASP A 12 -14.54 6.72 4.13
N SER A 13 -14.84 5.69 3.34
CA SER A 13 -14.78 5.77 1.88
C SER A 13 -15.89 4.96 1.20
N GLU A 14 -16.09 5.21 -0.08
CA GLU A 14 -16.88 4.35 -0.95
C GLU A 14 -15.92 3.55 -1.84
N VAL A 15 -16.03 2.22 -1.81
CA VAL A 15 -15.18 1.32 -2.58
C VAL A 15 -15.97 0.56 -3.64
N PRO A 16 -15.35 0.26 -4.79
CA PRO A 16 -15.90 -0.70 -5.75
C PRO A 16 -16.07 -2.09 -5.12
N GLY A 17 -17.05 -2.87 -5.57
CA GLY A 17 -17.31 -4.21 -5.04
C GLY A 17 -18.34 -4.26 -3.92
N THR A 18 -19.03 -5.39 -3.79
CA THR A 18 -20.00 -5.62 -2.72
C THR A 18 -19.28 -5.84 -1.37
N PRO A 19 -19.96 -5.72 -0.22
CA PRO A 19 -19.38 -6.07 1.08
C PRO A 19 -18.69 -7.43 1.10
N GLU A 20 -19.22 -8.43 0.40
CA GLU A 20 -18.63 -9.77 0.28
C GLU A 20 -17.28 -9.74 -0.46
N ARG A 21 -17.14 -8.92 -1.50
CA ARG A 21 -15.87 -8.78 -2.23
C ARG A 21 -14.84 -8.01 -1.41
N VAL A 22 -15.26 -6.95 -0.71
CA VAL A 22 -14.39 -6.23 0.22
C VAL A 22 -13.95 -7.16 1.37
N TRP A 23 -14.86 -7.96 1.92
CA TRP A 23 -14.56 -8.95 2.95
C TRP A 23 -13.47 -9.93 2.49
N GLU A 24 -13.62 -10.52 1.31
CA GLU A 24 -12.60 -11.41 0.75
C GLU A 24 -11.26 -10.69 0.56
N ALA A 25 -11.27 -9.42 0.13
CA ALA A 25 -10.06 -8.62 -0.05
C ALA A 25 -9.32 -8.33 1.27
N VAL A 26 -10.03 -8.01 2.36
CA VAL A 26 -9.43 -7.68 3.67
C VAL A 26 -9.09 -8.90 4.52
N THR A 27 -9.59 -10.09 4.16
CA THR A 27 -9.31 -11.34 4.89
C THR A 27 -8.30 -12.24 4.17
N LYS A 28 -8.54 -12.55 2.90
CA LYS A 28 -7.71 -13.50 2.12
C LYS A 28 -6.93 -12.85 0.98
N GLY A 29 -7.28 -11.61 0.63
CA GLY A 29 -6.72 -10.89 -0.50
C GLY A 29 -5.72 -9.79 -0.13
N THR A 30 -5.15 -9.82 1.07
CA THR A 30 -4.28 -8.73 1.58
C THR A 30 -3.07 -8.48 0.68
N ALA A 31 -2.46 -9.54 0.14
CA ALA A 31 -1.38 -9.44 -0.85
C ALA A 31 -1.75 -8.66 -2.13
N ALA A 32 -3.05 -8.52 -2.44
CA ALA A 32 -3.51 -7.82 -3.64
C ALA A 32 -3.52 -6.30 -3.52
N TRP A 33 -3.45 -5.76 -2.31
CA TRP A 33 -3.54 -4.31 -2.09
C TRP A 33 -2.71 -3.75 -0.93
N LEU A 34 -2.21 -4.63 -0.06
CA LEU A 34 -1.40 -4.32 1.10
C LEU A 34 -0.09 -5.12 1.04
N PHE A 35 0.02 -6.21 1.79
CA PHE A 35 1.11 -7.18 1.78
C PHE A 35 0.58 -8.54 2.29
N PRO A 36 1.24 -9.66 1.98
CA PRO A 36 0.90 -10.96 2.57
C PRO A 36 1.04 -10.91 4.09
N ASN A 37 0.06 -11.45 4.80
CA ASN A 37 0.04 -11.50 6.26
C ASN A 37 -0.45 -12.85 6.80
N ASP A 38 -0.44 -13.90 5.97
CA ASP A 38 -0.92 -15.24 6.33
C ASP A 38 -0.16 -15.86 7.52
N ASP A 39 1.12 -15.53 7.65
CA ASP A 39 2.00 -16.04 8.72
C ASP A 39 1.93 -15.21 10.02
N TRP A 40 1.09 -14.17 10.08
CA TRP A 40 1.04 -13.27 11.23
C TRP A 40 0.14 -13.85 12.33
N GLU A 41 0.64 -13.80 13.57
CA GLU A 41 -0.16 -14.13 14.75
C GLU A 41 -1.19 -13.02 15.02
N SER A 42 -2.38 -13.17 14.43
CA SER A 42 -3.54 -12.28 14.62
C SER A 42 -4.79 -13.07 14.96
N VAL A 43 -5.75 -12.40 15.59
CA VAL A 43 -7.07 -12.96 15.93
C VAL A 43 -8.17 -12.06 15.40
N ASN A 44 -9.23 -12.67 14.87
CA ASN A 44 -10.47 -11.96 14.58
C ASN A 44 -11.28 -11.89 15.89
N THR A 45 -11.31 -10.74 16.54
CA THR A 45 -12.08 -10.54 17.77
C THR A 45 -13.57 -10.32 17.50
N VAL A 46 -13.90 -9.85 16.29
CA VAL A 46 -15.26 -9.80 15.73
C VAL A 46 -15.21 -10.34 14.31
N GLU A 47 -16.15 -11.22 13.97
CA GLU A 47 -16.27 -11.79 12.62
C GLU A 47 -17.74 -11.99 12.25
N GLU A 48 -18.35 -10.95 11.68
CA GLU A 48 -19.75 -10.93 11.25
C GLU A 48 -19.83 -10.75 9.73
N TYR A 49 -19.70 -11.85 8.99
CA TYR A 49 -19.70 -11.80 7.53
C TYR A 49 -21.01 -11.25 6.94
N PRO A 50 -20.97 -10.35 5.92
CA PRO A 50 -19.81 -9.63 5.36
C PRO A 50 -19.69 -8.19 5.90
N ARG A 51 -20.22 -7.91 7.10
CA ARG A 51 -20.54 -6.55 7.56
C ARG A 51 -19.54 -5.96 8.54
N HIS A 52 -18.94 -6.78 9.40
CA HIS A 52 -18.07 -6.28 10.47
C HIS A 52 -16.95 -7.27 10.77
N LEU A 53 -15.72 -6.78 10.69
CA LEU A 53 -14.51 -7.53 11.00
C LEU A 53 -13.63 -6.69 11.93
N VAL A 54 -13.11 -7.29 12.98
CA VAL A 54 -12.04 -6.70 13.79
C VAL A 54 -10.90 -7.70 13.87
N ASN A 55 -9.79 -7.41 13.21
CA ASN A 55 -8.55 -8.18 13.28
C ASN A 55 -7.57 -7.49 14.24
N ARG A 56 -6.95 -8.26 15.11
CA ARG A 56 -6.07 -7.75 16.17
C ARG A 56 -4.81 -8.58 16.30
N MET A 57 -3.68 -7.90 16.40
CA MET A 57 -2.39 -8.44 16.80
C MET A 57 -2.02 -7.90 18.17
N GLU A 58 -1.42 -8.75 19.00
CA GLU A 58 -0.96 -8.39 20.34
C GLU A 58 0.51 -8.71 20.52
N GLY A 59 1.16 -8.02 21.45
CA GLY A 59 2.58 -8.20 21.72
C GLY A 59 2.96 -7.90 23.17
N PRO A 60 4.26 -8.04 23.50
CA PRO A 60 4.75 -7.80 24.86
C PRO A 60 4.41 -6.40 25.37
N GLY A 61 4.25 -6.28 26.69
CA GLY A 61 4.04 -4.98 27.34
C GLY A 61 2.67 -4.33 27.06
N GLY A 62 1.69 -5.11 26.59
CA GLY A 62 0.34 -4.63 26.28
C GLY A 62 0.22 -3.95 24.91
N TRP A 63 1.25 -4.04 24.07
CA TRP A 63 1.20 -3.54 22.69
C TRP A 63 0.11 -4.25 21.89
N PHE A 64 -0.56 -3.50 21.02
CA PHE A 64 -1.46 -4.06 20.02
C PHE A 64 -1.49 -3.22 18.75
N ASN A 65 -1.95 -3.86 17.67
CA ASN A 65 -2.34 -3.24 16.40
C ASN A 65 -3.66 -3.88 15.98
N GLN A 66 -4.64 -3.06 15.64
CA GLN A 66 -6.00 -3.49 15.36
C GLN A 66 -6.55 -2.78 14.14
N ILE A 67 -7.15 -3.57 13.24
CA ILE A 67 -7.91 -3.09 12.10
C ILE A 67 -9.37 -3.49 12.29
N GLU A 68 -10.24 -2.49 12.35
CA GLU A 68 -11.68 -2.67 12.31
C GLU A 68 -12.22 -2.21 10.95
N THR A 69 -13.12 -3.00 10.39
CA THR A 69 -13.73 -2.75 9.09
C THR A 69 -15.21 -3.01 9.17
N VAL A 70 -16.01 -1.95 8.94
CA VAL A 70 -17.47 -2.05 8.81
C VAL A 70 -17.85 -1.75 7.36
N MET A 71 -18.61 -2.64 6.76
CA MET A 71 -18.99 -2.59 5.35
C MET A 71 -20.50 -2.46 5.23
N GLU A 72 -20.97 -1.52 4.42
CA GLU A 72 -22.39 -1.35 4.09
C GLU A 72 -22.61 -1.39 2.58
N PRO A 73 -23.68 -2.00 2.07
CA PRO A 73 -23.90 -2.15 0.65
C PRO A 73 -24.39 -0.82 0.07
N LEU A 74 -23.88 -0.46 -1.09
CA LEU A 74 -24.33 0.66 -1.89
C LEU A 74 -24.86 0.19 -3.24
N GLU A 75 -25.70 1.01 -3.87
CA GLU A 75 -26.18 0.75 -5.22
C GLU A 75 -25.03 0.65 -6.24
N GLY A 76 -25.23 -0.20 -7.25
CA GLY A 76 -24.26 -0.42 -8.31
C GLY A 76 -23.14 -1.40 -7.96
N GLY A 77 -23.34 -2.27 -6.96
CA GLY A 77 -22.36 -3.28 -6.56
C GLY A 77 -21.13 -2.66 -5.88
N ARG A 78 -21.36 -1.67 -5.01
CA ARG A 78 -20.34 -0.95 -4.26
C ARG A 78 -20.56 -1.14 -2.76
N ALA A 79 -19.62 -0.67 -1.95
CA ALA A 79 -19.77 -0.64 -0.51
C ALA A 79 -19.30 0.69 0.08
N LYS A 80 -19.96 1.14 1.14
CA LYS A 80 -19.37 2.08 2.09
C LYS A 80 -18.45 1.30 3.00
N LEU A 81 -17.23 1.80 3.18
CA LEU A 81 -16.21 1.23 4.03
C LEU A 81 -15.92 2.21 5.15
N HIS A 82 -16.13 1.79 6.39
CA HIS A 82 -15.63 2.46 7.57
C HIS A 82 -14.43 1.65 8.08
N TYR A 83 -13.25 2.23 8.01
CA TYR A 83 -11.98 1.60 8.37
C TYR A 83 -11.36 2.31 9.57
N VAL A 84 -11.01 1.56 10.60
CA VAL A 84 -10.33 2.08 11.79
C VAL A 84 -9.04 1.30 12.01
N HIS A 85 -7.91 2.02 12.00
CA HIS A 85 -6.62 1.49 12.42
C HIS A 85 -6.27 2.07 13.79
N SER A 86 -6.22 1.21 14.80
CA SER A 86 -5.86 1.61 16.15
C SER A 86 -4.74 0.74 16.72
N GLY A 87 -4.08 1.22 17.76
CA GLY A 87 -2.94 0.53 18.33
C GLY A 87 -2.21 1.36 19.37
N ILE A 88 -1.02 0.89 19.73
CA ILE A 88 -0.11 1.60 20.62
C ILE A 88 1.20 1.88 19.89
N PHE A 89 1.60 3.14 19.80
CA PHE A 89 2.92 3.50 19.29
C PHE A 89 3.99 3.33 20.36
N ALA A 90 5.16 2.82 19.95
CA ALA A 90 6.25 2.55 20.88
C ALA A 90 6.87 3.84 21.41
N ASP A 91 7.10 4.86 20.57
CA ASP A 91 7.66 6.18 20.91
C ASP A 91 7.31 7.21 19.80
N ASN A 92 7.64 8.50 19.97
CA ASN A 92 7.44 9.58 18.99
C ASN A 92 6.07 9.59 18.26
N TRP A 93 5.01 9.71 19.06
CA TRP A 93 3.63 9.53 18.63
C TRP A 93 3.24 10.37 17.40
N ASP A 94 3.59 11.67 17.36
CA ASP A 94 3.17 12.57 16.28
C ASP A 94 3.71 12.15 14.90
N GLU A 95 4.99 11.79 14.81
CA GLU A 95 5.60 11.31 13.56
C GLU A 95 5.06 9.94 13.15
N GLN A 96 4.86 9.04 14.11
CA GLN A 96 4.30 7.71 13.81
C GLN A 96 2.84 7.80 13.36
N TYR A 97 2.05 8.70 13.96
CA TYR A 97 0.67 8.95 13.56
C TYR A 97 0.58 9.55 12.16
N ASP A 98 1.35 10.61 11.86
CA ASP A 98 1.35 11.22 10.52
C ASP A 98 1.75 10.20 9.46
N GLY A 99 2.82 9.43 9.71
CA GLY A 99 3.25 8.34 8.85
C GLY A 99 2.16 7.28 8.64
N ALA A 100 1.57 6.76 9.72
CA ALA A 100 0.55 5.71 9.66
C ALA A 100 -0.73 6.18 8.95
N SER A 101 -1.18 7.41 9.21
CA SER A 101 -2.35 8.01 8.57
C SER A 101 -2.17 8.14 7.06
N LYS A 102 -1.02 8.68 6.65
CA LYS A 102 -0.63 8.83 5.24
C LYS A 102 -0.52 7.50 4.50
N HIS A 103 0.06 6.47 5.13
CA HIS A 103 0.10 5.14 4.53
C HIS A 103 -1.29 4.51 4.44
N THR A 104 -2.14 4.69 5.45
CA THR A 104 -3.51 4.17 5.47
C THR A 104 -4.33 4.69 4.28
N GLU A 105 -4.25 6.00 3.99
CA GLU A 105 -4.90 6.58 2.80
C GLU A 105 -4.43 5.89 1.51
N PHE A 106 -3.12 5.73 1.33
CA PHE A 106 -2.57 5.14 0.12
C PHE A 106 -2.91 3.64 -0.02
N TYR A 107 -2.95 2.90 1.08
CA TYR A 107 -3.41 1.51 1.07
C TYR A 107 -4.89 1.38 0.75
N LEU A 108 -5.76 2.23 1.30
CA LEU A 108 -7.19 2.21 0.99
C LEU A 108 -7.47 2.64 -0.45
N HIS A 109 -6.68 3.57 -1.00
CA HIS A 109 -6.71 3.84 -2.44
C HIS A 109 -6.30 2.60 -3.25
N THR A 110 -5.25 1.90 -2.83
CA THR A 110 -4.80 0.66 -3.48
C THR A 110 -5.86 -0.45 -3.43
N LEU A 111 -6.58 -0.60 -2.30
CA LEU A 111 -7.74 -1.49 -2.17
C LEU A 111 -8.81 -1.15 -3.20
N GLY A 112 -9.14 0.14 -3.36
CA GLY A 112 -10.08 0.61 -4.36
C GLY A 112 -9.65 0.29 -5.79
N GLN A 113 -8.36 0.41 -6.11
CA GLN A 113 -7.82 0.03 -7.43
C GLN A 113 -7.89 -1.49 -7.66
N TYR A 114 -7.52 -2.30 -6.66
CA TYR A 114 -7.64 -3.76 -6.72
C TYR A 114 -9.10 -4.18 -6.99
N LEU A 115 -10.04 -3.73 -6.17
CA LEU A 115 -11.46 -4.08 -6.30
C LEU A 115 -12.08 -3.62 -7.61
N ARG A 116 -11.53 -2.57 -8.25
CA ARG A 116 -12.05 -2.05 -9.51
C ARG A 116 -11.53 -2.79 -10.74
N TYR A 117 -10.25 -3.12 -10.75
CA TYR A 117 -9.55 -3.53 -11.96
C TYR A 117 -9.09 -4.98 -11.94
N PHE A 118 -8.89 -5.55 -10.74
CA PHE A 118 -8.20 -6.83 -10.56
C PHE A 118 -8.94 -7.77 -9.60
N ASP A 119 -10.19 -7.48 -9.27
CA ASP A 119 -10.95 -8.22 -8.27
C ASP A 119 -10.98 -9.73 -8.56
N GLY A 120 -10.50 -10.53 -7.61
CA GLY A 120 -10.45 -11.99 -7.71
C GLY A 120 -9.34 -12.55 -8.61
N GLN A 121 -8.49 -11.70 -9.20
CA GLN A 121 -7.30 -12.16 -9.92
C GLN A 121 -6.24 -12.69 -8.95
N PRO A 122 -5.55 -13.79 -9.28
CA PRO A 122 -4.39 -14.22 -8.51
C PRO A 122 -3.29 -13.16 -8.53
N VAL A 123 -2.63 -12.94 -7.39
CA VAL A 123 -1.58 -11.92 -7.23
C VAL A 123 -0.24 -12.55 -6.84
N VAL A 124 0.84 -12.03 -7.42
CA VAL A 124 2.21 -12.21 -6.92
C VAL A 124 2.67 -10.88 -6.33
N PHE A 125 2.97 -10.88 -5.03
CA PHE A 125 3.46 -9.71 -4.31
C PHE A 125 4.99 -9.68 -4.29
N THR A 126 5.57 -8.51 -4.50
CA THR A 126 7.01 -8.29 -4.35
C THR A 126 7.25 -6.99 -3.60
N ASP A 127 8.07 -7.03 -2.55
CA ASP A 127 8.58 -5.83 -1.86
C ASP A 127 10.04 -5.58 -2.29
N VAL A 128 10.35 -4.33 -2.61
CA VAL A 128 11.69 -3.91 -3.06
C VAL A 128 12.11 -2.65 -2.31
N GLN A 129 13.29 -2.71 -1.71
CA GLN A 129 13.87 -1.62 -0.96
C GLN A 129 14.95 -0.93 -1.79
N ALA A 130 14.90 0.39 -1.93
CA ALA A 130 15.99 1.13 -2.55
C ALA A 130 17.23 1.13 -1.64
N PRO A 131 18.43 1.40 -2.18
CA PRO A 131 19.65 1.53 -1.39
C PRO A 131 19.54 2.62 -0.30
N ALA A 132 20.39 2.55 0.72
CA ALA A 132 20.44 3.55 1.80
C ALA A 132 20.68 4.98 1.28
N ALA A 133 21.32 5.13 0.12
CA ALA A 133 21.51 6.42 -0.56
C ALA A 133 20.19 7.13 -0.94
N SER A 134 19.07 6.40 -1.00
CA SER A 134 17.74 6.98 -1.25
C SER A 134 17.15 7.75 -0.07
N ARG A 135 17.78 7.72 1.11
CA ARG A 135 17.28 8.40 2.33
C ARG A 135 17.47 9.92 2.32
N THR A 136 18.02 10.49 1.24
CA THR A 136 18.19 11.93 1.12
C THR A 136 16.83 12.64 1.10
N PRO A 137 16.76 13.93 1.49
CA PRO A 137 15.49 14.68 1.47
C PRO A 137 14.81 14.71 0.09
N ASP A 138 15.59 14.65 -0.99
CA ASP A 138 15.13 14.62 -2.39
C ASP A 138 14.97 13.20 -2.96
N GLY A 139 15.13 12.16 -2.14
CA GLY A 139 15.19 10.77 -2.59
C GLY A 139 13.97 10.33 -3.41
N PHE A 140 12.75 10.67 -2.97
CA PHE A 140 11.54 10.34 -3.72
C PHE A 140 11.32 11.20 -4.97
N ILE A 141 11.79 12.45 -4.94
CA ILE A 141 11.75 13.35 -6.10
C ILE A 141 12.62 12.76 -7.22
N LYS A 142 13.85 12.35 -6.90
CA LYS A 142 14.76 11.66 -7.84
C LYS A 142 14.14 10.41 -8.46
N LEU A 143 13.36 9.64 -7.70
CA LEU A 143 12.64 8.49 -8.25
C LEU A 143 11.55 8.93 -9.23
N LYS A 144 10.74 9.94 -8.89
CA LYS A 144 9.70 10.46 -9.79
C LYS A 144 10.29 11.02 -11.08
N GLU A 145 11.41 11.72 -11.00
CA GLU A 145 12.19 12.20 -12.16
C GLU A 145 12.66 11.03 -13.03
N ALA A 146 13.28 10.01 -12.44
CA ALA A 146 13.77 8.83 -13.16
C ALA A 146 12.66 8.01 -13.81
N LEU A 147 11.46 8.03 -13.22
CA LEU A 147 10.25 7.41 -13.79
C LEU A 147 9.57 8.30 -14.86
N GLY A 148 10.02 9.54 -15.06
CA GLY A 148 9.41 10.48 -16.01
C GLY A 148 8.04 10.99 -15.58
N VAL A 149 7.72 10.95 -14.28
CA VAL A 149 6.42 11.32 -13.71
C VAL A 149 6.51 12.45 -12.69
N GLU A 150 7.60 13.20 -12.70
CA GLU A 150 7.71 14.42 -11.90
C GLU A 150 6.58 15.39 -12.27
N GLY A 151 5.83 15.85 -11.25
CA GLY A 151 4.66 16.73 -11.45
C GLY A 151 3.43 16.04 -12.07
N ALA A 152 3.47 14.73 -12.36
CA ALA A 152 2.30 14.02 -12.87
C ALA A 152 1.21 13.93 -11.80
N ALA A 153 0.00 14.34 -12.16
CA ALA A 153 -1.19 14.22 -11.34
C ALA A 153 -1.86 12.85 -11.54
N ALA A 154 -2.73 12.45 -10.60
CA ALA A 154 -3.57 11.26 -10.79
C ALA A 154 -4.43 11.38 -12.07
N GLY A 155 -4.57 10.27 -12.80
CA GLY A 155 -5.18 10.20 -14.13
C GLY A 155 -4.23 10.45 -15.30
N THR A 156 -2.96 10.76 -15.04
CA THR A 156 -1.96 10.96 -16.12
C THR A 156 -1.59 9.63 -16.73
N SER A 157 -1.78 9.46 -18.05
CA SER A 157 -1.26 8.31 -18.78
C SER A 157 0.26 8.39 -18.91
N ILE A 158 0.93 7.25 -18.76
CA ILE A 158 2.37 7.13 -18.90
C ILE A 158 2.74 6.06 -19.92
N ASP A 159 3.85 6.29 -20.60
CA ASP A 159 4.43 5.37 -21.55
C ASP A 159 5.93 5.66 -21.62
N VAL A 160 6.69 4.97 -20.78
CA VAL A 160 8.12 5.23 -20.56
C VAL A 160 8.91 3.93 -20.72
N ASP A 161 10.09 4.01 -21.33
CA ASP A 161 11.03 2.90 -21.40
C ASP A 161 12.08 3.07 -20.29
N LEU A 162 12.03 2.18 -19.30
CA LEU A 162 12.89 2.22 -18.13
C LEU A 162 14.05 1.26 -18.33
N ASP A 163 15.27 1.81 -18.36
CA ASP A 163 16.48 1.00 -18.56
C ASP A 163 16.52 -0.19 -17.59
N GLY A 164 16.67 -1.39 -18.14
CA GLY A 164 16.70 -2.67 -17.41
C GLY A 164 15.35 -3.19 -16.90
N VAL A 165 14.30 -2.37 -16.83
CA VAL A 165 12.93 -2.79 -16.45
C VAL A 165 12.08 -3.05 -17.71
N GLY A 166 12.26 -2.25 -18.74
CA GLY A 166 11.50 -2.26 -19.98
C GLY A 166 10.40 -1.19 -20.02
N ARG A 167 9.50 -1.32 -21.00
CA ARG A 167 8.41 -0.37 -21.24
C ARG A 167 7.33 -0.48 -20.17
N LEU A 168 7.11 0.61 -19.44
CA LEU A 168 6.02 0.79 -18.48
C LEU A 168 4.93 1.66 -19.14
N SER A 169 3.79 1.06 -19.45
CA SER A 169 2.63 1.74 -20.03
C SER A 169 1.41 1.57 -19.15
N GLY A 170 0.81 2.67 -18.72
CA GLY A 170 -0.27 2.66 -17.74
C GLY A 170 -0.75 4.06 -17.36
N GLU A 171 -1.22 4.19 -16.13
CA GLU A 171 -1.77 5.43 -15.58
C GLU A 171 -1.20 5.68 -14.17
N VAL A 172 -0.84 6.92 -13.87
CA VAL A 172 -0.62 7.38 -12.51
C VAL A 172 -1.98 7.44 -11.81
N ASP A 173 -2.28 6.48 -10.96
CA ASP A 173 -3.56 6.41 -10.24
C ASP A 173 -3.53 7.14 -8.89
N PHE A 174 -2.34 7.44 -8.36
CA PHE A 174 -2.13 8.20 -7.13
C PHE A 174 -0.81 8.98 -7.19
N SER A 175 -0.76 10.22 -6.73
CA SER A 175 0.49 10.98 -6.64
C SER A 175 0.39 12.10 -5.61
N ASN A 176 1.26 12.08 -4.59
CA ASN A 176 1.50 13.18 -3.68
C ASN A 176 3.00 13.25 -3.31
N GLU A 177 3.38 14.03 -2.31
CA GLU A 177 4.78 14.19 -1.88
C GLU A 177 5.42 12.92 -1.30
N ASN A 178 4.62 11.92 -0.87
CA ASN A 178 5.11 10.73 -0.17
C ASN A 178 4.81 9.41 -0.88
N PHE A 179 3.86 9.37 -1.81
CA PHE A 179 3.47 8.15 -2.52
C PHE A 179 3.19 8.40 -3.99
N LEU A 180 3.34 7.33 -4.75
CA LEU A 180 3.04 7.26 -6.17
C LEU A 180 2.44 5.87 -6.47
N GLY A 181 1.27 5.86 -7.08
CA GLY A 181 0.64 4.67 -7.63
C GLY A 181 0.67 4.72 -9.15
N ILE A 182 1.19 3.66 -9.76
CA ILE A 182 1.07 3.42 -11.21
C ILE A 182 0.33 2.11 -11.42
N ARG A 183 -0.70 2.13 -12.26
CA ARG A 183 -1.48 0.96 -12.65
C ARG A 183 -1.33 0.68 -14.13
N THR A 184 -0.94 -0.53 -14.48
CA THR A 184 -0.93 -1.06 -15.86
C THR A 184 -2.18 -1.91 -16.09
N SER A 185 -2.24 -2.64 -17.20
CA SER A 185 -3.32 -3.59 -17.49
C SER A 185 -3.36 -4.80 -16.54
N ASP A 186 -2.25 -5.10 -15.87
CA ASP A 186 -2.06 -6.34 -15.10
C ASP A 186 -1.27 -6.13 -13.79
N THR A 187 -0.79 -4.92 -13.50
CA THR A 187 0.11 -4.71 -12.37
C THR A 187 -0.20 -3.38 -11.68
N MET A 188 -0.12 -3.37 -10.35
CA MET A 188 -0.03 -2.14 -9.56
C MET A 188 1.37 -1.99 -9.00
N TYR A 189 2.02 -0.89 -9.33
CA TYR A 189 3.27 -0.44 -8.71
C TYR A 189 2.95 0.62 -7.67
N ARG A 190 3.44 0.42 -6.46
CA ARG A 190 3.21 1.33 -5.32
C ARG A 190 4.56 1.76 -4.80
N PHE A 191 4.88 3.04 -4.93
CA PHE A 191 6.16 3.59 -4.49
C PHE A 191 5.97 4.44 -3.24
N PHE A 192 6.88 4.28 -2.29
CA PHE A 192 6.81 4.87 -0.96
C PHE A 192 8.05 5.74 -0.74
N GLY A 193 7.84 7.05 -0.73
CA GLY A 193 8.81 8.09 -0.36
C GLY A 193 9.11 8.12 1.13
N ARG A 194 9.48 6.97 1.72
CA ARG A 194 9.71 6.86 3.17
C ARG A 194 10.98 7.55 3.66
N ASN A 195 11.75 8.14 2.74
CA ASN A 195 12.83 9.06 3.08
C ASN A 195 12.30 10.27 3.87
N ALA A 196 11.04 10.66 3.67
CA ALA A 196 10.35 11.64 4.51
C ALA A 196 10.19 11.19 5.98
N PHE A 197 10.26 9.89 6.25
CA PHE A 197 10.13 9.26 7.57
C PHE A 197 11.44 8.58 8.02
N GLY A 198 12.58 8.94 7.41
CA GLY A 198 13.91 8.42 7.78
C GLY A 198 14.27 7.03 7.26
N ALA A 199 13.41 6.38 6.45
CA ALA A 199 13.66 5.08 5.85
C ALA A 199 14.02 5.19 4.35
N PRO A 200 14.64 4.17 3.73
CA PRO A 200 14.85 4.18 2.28
C PRO A 200 13.54 4.32 1.51
N VAL A 201 13.60 4.91 0.31
CA VAL A 201 12.50 4.78 -0.65
C VAL A 201 12.23 3.29 -0.89
N GLY A 202 10.96 2.91 -0.96
CA GLY A 202 10.55 1.53 -1.18
C GLY A 202 9.52 1.42 -2.28
N MET A 203 9.26 0.21 -2.73
CA MET A 203 8.13 -0.07 -3.60
C MET A 203 7.57 -1.47 -3.37
N THR A 204 6.28 -1.63 -3.64
CA THR A 204 5.64 -2.93 -3.80
C THR A 204 5.11 -3.09 -5.21
N VAL A 205 5.12 -4.33 -5.69
CA VAL A 205 4.54 -4.74 -6.96
C VAL A 205 3.47 -5.77 -6.67
N HIS A 206 2.25 -5.49 -7.12
CA HIS A 206 1.12 -6.42 -7.11
C HIS A 206 0.87 -6.83 -8.56
N GLU A 207 1.46 -7.96 -8.97
CA GLU A 207 1.31 -8.48 -10.34
C GLU A 207 0.13 -9.46 -10.40
N PHE A 208 -0.83 -9.17 -11.25
CA PHE A 208 -2.07 -9.93 -11.40
C PHE A 208 -1.98 -10.88 -12.60
N GLY A 209 -2.35 -12.15 -12.36
CA GLY A 209 -2.28 -13.22 -13.36
C GLY A 209 -1.72 -14.54 -12.80
N GLY A 210 -1.07 -14.49 -11.62
CA GLY A 210 -0.63 -15.68 -10.88
C GLY A 210 0.60 -16.39 -11.44
N SER A 211 1.27 -15.81 -12.44
CA SER A 211 2.46 -16.36 -13.09
C SER A 211 3.72 -15.52 -12.90
N GLY A 212 3.65 -14.49 -12.04
CA GLY A 212 4.78 -13.59 -11.79
C GLY A 212 5.94 -14.25 -11.09
N ASP A 213 7.13 -13.71 -11.32
CA ASP A 213 8.38 -14.14 -10.69
C ASP A 213 8.85 -13.03 -9.73
N SER A 214 8.56 -13.19 -8.44
CA SER A 214 8.87 -12.21 -7.41
C SER A 214 10.39 -11.94 -7.30
N GLU A 215 11.22 -12.98 -7.46
CA GLU A 215 12.68 -12.85 -7.38
C GLU A 215 13.22 -12.06 -8.58
N LEU A 216 12.73 -12.35 -9.79
CA LEU A 216 13.10 -11.61 -10.98
C LEU A 216 12.61 -10.15 -10.92
N THR A 217 11.39 -9.92 -10.44
CA THR A 217 10.82 -8.59 -10.23
C THR A 217 11.65 -7.79 -9.24
N ALA A 218 12.00 -8.39 -8.09
CA ALA A 218 12.85 -7.75 -7.08
C ALA A 218 14.24 -7.41 -7.62
N LYS A 219 14.86 -8.34 -8.36
CA LYS A 219 16.17 -8.12 -8.99
C LYS A 219 16.12 -6.99 -10.02
N THR A 220 15.10 -6.99 -10.86
CA THR A 220 14.92 -6.03 -11.96
C THR A 220 14.73 -4.61 -11.42
N TRP A 221 13.77 -4.44 -10.51
CA TRP A 221 13.49 -3.14 -9.87
C TRP A 221 14.60 -2.71 -8.92
N GLY A 222 15.21 -3.64 -8.18
CA GLY A 222 16.36 -3.36 -7.32
C GLY A 222 17.53 -2.77 -8.11
N ALA A 223 17.88 -3.38 -9.25
CA ALA A 223 18.94 -2.86 -10.12
C ALA A 223 18.60 -1.47 -10.71
N PHE A 224 17.33 -1.22 -11.05
CA PHE A 224 16.89 0.12 -11.47
C PHE A 224 17.07 1.16 -10.36
N LEU A 225 16.61 0.86 -9.14
CA LEU A 225 16.77 1.74 -7.99
C LEU A 225 18.25 1.97 -7.66
N GLU A 226 19.10 0.95 -7.75
CA GLU A 226 20.56 1.11 -7.63
C GLU A 226 21.11 2.12 -8.63
N ARG A 227 20.70 2.06 -9.91
CA ARG A 227 21.14 3.04 -10.92
C ARG A 227 20.67 4.46 -10.57
N VAL A 228 19.38 4.63 -10.23
CA VAL A 228 18.80 5.92 -9.84
C VAL A 228 19.58 6.57 -8.69
N TYR A 229 19.99 5.80 -7.69
CA TYR A 229 20.67 6.32 -6.49
C TYR A 229 22.20 6.15 -6.51
N SER A 230 22.78 5.68 -7.62
CA SER A 230 24.25 5.58 -7.79
C SER A 230 24.90 6.88 -8.26
N SER A 231 24.11 7.79 -8.83
CA SER A 231 24.58 9.06 -9.39
C SER A 231 24.50 10.15 -8.33
N ASN A 232 25.65 10.48 -7.72
CA ASN A 232 25.88 11.76 -7.04
C ASN A 232 26.47 12.77 -8.02
#